data_AF-A0A6M8BBJ6-F1
#
_entry.id   AF-A0A6M8BBJ6-F1
#
_cell.length_a   1.000
_cell.length_b   1.000
_cell.length_c   1.000
_cell.angle_alpha   90.00
_cell.angle_beta   90.00
_cell.angle_gamma   90.00
#
_symmetry.space_group_name_H-M   'P 1'
#
loop_
_entity.id
_entity.type
_entity.pdbx_description
1 polymer ?
#
loop_
_entity_poly.entity_id
_entity_poly.type
_entity_poly.pdbx_seq_one_letter_code
_entity_poly.pdbx_strand_id
1 'polypeptide(L)'
;MTLGVELTWPRCYGNIAQGDRWLRQFQGARSQFACVLGFTETGLIPGISAAGATPADREWTAIADAEFLYHGPQPNPQFPLPPLTAGASPTLISRAVVEGFHVPLHLLNAGLRHAPTVPCIDLGGTPARCVSTGAALDLPTVLRLLQAGLDWGARLAQAQPDAYLLIGECVVGGTTTALSLLTGLGWAAAGKVNSSHPACNHAQKWNIVSAGLSRALEQGTLAPDNPDPLAVVAAVGDPMQIAVAGMAIAASRVTGVLLAGGTQMLAVYALMRSLQHHHGLDWPAERVAVGTTRWVAEDPTGDTAGLAADLNAPLLATPLSFAASRYASLRAYEQGYVKEGVGAGGCAIAAHLLGWHNADLLSAVESLLHRAGKAT
;
A
#
# COMPACT_ATOMS: atom_id res chain seq x y z
N MET A 1 6.61 5.46 41.93
CA MET A 1 7.31 5.65 40.64
C MET A 1 6.79 4.61 39.68
N THR A 2 5.75 4.95 38.94
CA THR A 2 5.26 4.16 37.81
C THR A 2 6.36 4.16 36.76
N LEU A 3 6.95 3.00 36.48
CA LEU A 3 7.82 2.79 35.32
C LEU A 3 6.97 3.14 34.09
N GLY A 4 7.22 4.32 33.52
CA GLY A 4 6.58 4.76 32.30
C GLY A 4 6.93 3.77 31.21
N VAL A 5 5.94 3.01 30.74
CA VAL A 5 6.04 2.32 29.46
C VAL A 5 6.16 3.44 28.43
N GLU A 6 7.36 3.65 27.92
CA GLU A 6 7.63 4.63 26.88
C GLU A 6 6.66 4.34 25.73
N LEU A 7 5.82 5.31 25.39
CA LEU A 7 5.00 5.24 24.18
C LEU A 7 5.95 4.98 23.01
N THR A 8 5.88 3.81 22.40
CA THR A 8 6.67 3.50 21.21
C THR A 8 6.15 4.34 20.06
N TRP A 9 6.82 5.47 19.83
CA TRP A 9 6.52 6.43 18.77
C TRP A 9 6.92 5.86 17.40
N PRO A 10 6.11 6.04 16.34
CA PRO A 10 6.52 5.65 14.99
C PRO A 10 7.86 6.29 14.60
N ARG A 11 8.73 5.51 13.97
CA ARG A 11 10.06 5.97 13.57
C ARG A 11 10.00 6.67 12.22
N CYS A 12 10.67 7.81 12.10
CA CYS A 12 10.73 8.59 10.87
C CYS A 12 12.01 8.29 10.07
N TYR A 13 11.88 8.23 8.75
CA TYR A 13 12.96 8.09 7.76
C TYR A 13 12.74 9.07 6.60
N GLY A 14 13.76 9.28 5.76
CA GLY A 14 13.71 10.24 4.67
C GLY A 14 13.60 11.67 5.21
N ASN A 15 12.48 12.35 4.96
CA ASN A 15 12.22 13.68 5.51
C ASN A 15 11.73 13.60 6.97
N ILE A 16 12.67 13.36 7.89
CA ILE A 16 12.41 13.15 9.33
C ILE A 16 11.65 14.32 9.95
N ALA A 17 12.08 15.55 9.67
CA ALA A 17 11.48 16.73 10.28
C ALA A 17 10.00 16.91 9.89
N GLN A 18 9.64 16.60 8.64
CA GLN A 18 8.25 16.61 8.20
C GLN A 18 7.46 15.45 8.82
N GLY A 19 8.05 14.24 8.86
CA GLY A 19 7.43 13.08 9.48
C GLY A 19 7.07 13.32 10.96
N ASP A 20 7.99 13.90 11.73
CA ASP A 20 7.77 14.24 13.14
C ASP A 20 6.67 15.30 13.32
N ARG A 21 6.64 16.31 12.45
CA ARG A 21 5.55 17.31 12.48
C ARG A 21 4.21 16.68 12.17
N TRP A 22 4.15 15.80 11.17
CA TRP A 22 2.93 15.10 10.78
C TRP A 22 2.40 14.24 11.93
N LEU A 23 3.26 13.42 12.56
CA LEU A 23 2.86 12.59 13.70
C LEU A 23 2.35 13.41 14.89
N ARG A 24 3.02 14.52 15.22
CA ARG A 24 2.57 15.44 16.30
C ARG A 24 1.25 16.11 15.96
N GLN A 25 1.05 16.50 14.71
CA GLN A 25 -0.18 17.15 14.25
C GLN A 25 -1.40 16.23 14.37
N PHE A 26 -1.25 14.94 14.06
CA PHE A 26 -2.35 13.98 14.06
C PHE A 26 -2.40 13.06 15.29
N GLN A 27 -1.62 13.35 16.33
CA GLN A 27 -1.72 12.66 17.61
C GLN A 27 -3.12 12.86 18.22
N GLY A 28 -3.81 11.78 18.56
CA GLY A 28 -5.19 11.80 19.06
C GLY A 28 -6.24 12.13 18.00
N ALA A 29 -5.86 12.35 16.73
CA ALA A 29 -6.80 12.68 15.67
C ALA A 29 -7.54 11.43 15.19
N ARG A 30 -8.81 11.63 14.80
CA ARG A 30 -9.59 10.59 14.14
C ARG A 30 -9.09 10.37 12.73
N SER A 31 -9.44 9.21 12.19
CA SER A 31 -9.06 8.84 10.84
C SER A 31 -10.19 8.12 10.11
N GLN A 32 -10.10 8.10 8.80
CA GLN A 32 -10.93 7.27 7.92
C GLN A 32 -10.01 6.49 6.98
N PHE A 33 -10.43 5.29 6.59
CA PHE A 33 -9.58 4.37 5.83
C PHE A 33 -10.19 4.06 4.47
N ALA A 34 -9.49 4.46 3.42
CA ALA A 34 -9.74 4.06 2.04
C ALA A 34 -8.75 2.96 1.63
N CYS A 35 -9.24 1.77 1.29
CA CYS A 35 -8.42 0.70 0.73
C CYS A 35 -8.71 0.55 -0.76
N VAL A 36 -7.73 0.83 -1.60
CA VAL A 36 -7.84 0.76 -3.06
C VAL A 36 -7.36 -0.61 -3.54
N LEU A 37 -8.26 -1.34 -4.16
CA LEU A 37 -8.05 -2.69 -4.67
C LEU A 37 -7.74 -2.63 -6.16
N GLY A 38 -6.75 -3.39 -6.60
CA GLY A 38 -6.37 -3.46 -8.00
C GLY A 38 -5.78 -4.81 -8.37
N PHE A 39 -5.70 -5.08 -9.67
CA PHE A 39 -5.09 -6.30 -10.19
C PHE A 39 -4.05 -5.97 -11.24
N THR A 40 -2.97 -6.75 -11.26
CA THR A 40 -2.02 -6.82 -12.37
C THR A 40 -1.69 -8.27 -12.70
N GLU A 41 -1.64 -8.62 -13.99
CA GLU A 41 -1.18 -9.94 -14.43
C GLU A 41 0.27 -10.23 -14.02
N THR A 42 1.06 -9.20 -13.71
CA THR A 42 2.40 -9.38 -13.12
C THR A 42 2.33 -10.21 -11.83
N GLY A 43 1.25 -10.08 -11.05
CA GLY A 43 1.00 -10.89 -9.85
C GLY A 43 0.86 -12.39 -10.13
N LEU A 44 0.59 -12.80 -11.37
CA LEU A 44 0.43 -14.21 -11.75
C LEU A 44 1.76 -14.89 -12.09
N ILE A 45 2.85 -14.14 -12.30
CA ILE A 45 4.17 -14.72 -12.61
C ILE A 45 4.65 -15.62 -11.46
N PRO A 46 5.04 -16.88 -11.71
CA PRO A 46 5.54 -17.76 -10.65
C PRO A 46 6.69 -17.14 -9.85
N GLY A 47 6.59 -17.18 -8.52
CA GLY A 47 7.61 -16.65 -7.62
C GLY A 47 7.71 -15.11 -7.55
N ILE A 48 6.85 -14.35 -8.25
CA ILE A 48 6.92 -12.87 -8.20
C ILE A 48 6.52 -12.29 -6.83
N SER A 49 5.66 -13.01 -6.11
CA SER A 49 5.03 -12.60 -4.86
C SER A 49 4.65 -13.84 -4.06
N ALA A 50 4.67 -13.68 -2.73
CA ALA A 50 4.24 -14.65 -1.72
C ALA A 50 2.85 -14.30 -1.12
N ALA A 51 2.19 -13.25 -1.61
CA ALA A 51 0.84 -12.83 -1.19
C ALA A 51 -0.25 -13.73 -1.81
N GLY A 52 -0.17 -15.02 -1.47
CA GLY A 52 -0.88 -16.15 -2.08
C GLY A 52 0.13 -17.20 -2.55
N ALA A 53 -0.10 -18.46 -2.19
CA ALA A 53 0.85 -19.56 -2.43
C ALA A 53 1.01 -19.92 -3.91
N THR A 54 -0.04 -19.75 -4.71
CA THR A 54 -0.07 -20.05 -6.15
C THR A 54 -0.51 -18.84 -6.99
N PRO A 55 -0.26 -18.84 -8.31
CA PRO A 55 -0.87 -17.84 -9.21
C PRO A 55 -2.40 -17.74 -9.06
N ALA A 56 -3.09 -18.86 -8.88
CA ALA A 56 -4.54 -18.90 -8.69
C ALA A 56 -4.96 -18.24 -7.37
N ASP A 57 -4.23 -18.47 -6.27
CA ASP A 57 -4.52 -17.79 -5.00
C ASP A 57 -4.35 -16.27 -5.13
N ARG A 58 -3.26 -15.85 -5.80
CA ARG A 58 -2.91 -14.44 -6.02
C ARG A 58 -3.95 -13.67 -6.84
N GLU A 59 -4.71 -14.38 -7.67
CA GLU A 59 -5.82 -13.80 -8.43
C GLU A 59 -6.98 -13.34 -7.53
N TRP A 60 -7.19 -14.03 -6.40
CA TRP A 60 -8.29 -13.77 -5.48
C TRP A 60 -7.89 -13.02 -4.21
N THR A 61 -6.59 -12.87 -3.94
CA THR A 61 -6.06 -12.23 -2.72
C THR A 61 -6.73 -10.89 -2.42
N ALA A 62 -6.83 -9.98 -3.38
CA ALA A 62 -7.40 -8.65 -3.14
C ALA A 62 -8.89 -8.69 -2.77
N ILE A 63 -9.65 -9.64 -3.33
CA ILE A 63 -11.06 -9.85 -3.00
C ILE A 63 -11.18 -10.47 -1.60
N ALA A 64 -10.38 -11.51 -1.31
CA ALA A 64 -10.37 -12.16 0.00
C ALA A 64 -9.95 -11.19 1.13
N ASP A 65 -8.94 -10.35 0.89
CA ASP A 65 -8.49 -9.34 1.85
C ASP A 65 -9.56 -8.27 2.09
N ALA A 66 -10.26 -7.83 1.03
CA ALA A 66 -11.36 -6.88 1.12
C ALA A 66 -12.57 -7.44 1.87
N GLU A 67 -12.92 -8.70 1.59
CA GLU A 67 -14.01 -9.41 2.27
C GLU A 67 -13.74 -9.53 3.77
N PHE A 68 -12.53 -9.96 4.13
CA PHE A 68 -12.12 -10.04 5.53
C PHE A 68 -12.06 -8.67 6.20
N LEU A 69 -11.54 -7.64 5.51
CA LEU A 69 -11.47 -6.29 6.06
C LEU A 69 -12.87 -5.74 6.38
N TYR A 70 -13.84 -5.99 5.51
CA TYR A 70 -15.22 -5.54 5.66
C TYR A 70 -16.00 -6.34 6.72
N HIS A 71 -16.02 -7.67 6.60
CA HIS A 71 -16.85 -8.53 7.46
C HIS A 71 -16.17 -8.97 8.76
N GLY A 72 -14.84 -8.89 8.85
CA GLY A 72 -14.07 -9.56 9.87
C GLY A 72 -14.10 -11.09 9.71
N PRO A 73 -13.77 -11.85 10.77
CA PRO A 73 -13.81 -13.31 10.75
C PRO A 73 -15.23 -13.82 10.49
N GLN A 74 -15.38 -14.65 9.45
CA GLN A 74 -16.63 -15.32 9.12
C GLN A 74 -16.43 -16.85 9.21
N PRO A 75 -17.44 -17.63 9.64
CA PRO A 75 -17.35 -19.09 9.66
C PRO A 75 -17.17 -19.70 8.26
N ASN A 76 -17.83 -19.12 7.25
CA ASN A 76 -17.81 -19.57 5.86
C ASN A 76 -17.66 -18.34 4.93
N PRO A 77 -16.46 -17.74 4.82
CA PRO A 77 -16.24 -16.65 3.87
C PRO A 77 -16.43 -17.18 2.44
N GLN A 78 -16.94 -16.32 1.55
CA GLN A 78 -17.04 -16.63 0.13
C GLN A 78 -15.64 -16.79 -0.46
N PHE A 79 -14.71 -15.90 -0.08
CA PHE A 79 -13.30 -16.02 -0.41
C PHE A 79 -12.45 -16.03 0.87
N PRO A 80 -11.98 -17.20 1.34
CA PRO A 80 -11.10 -17.26 2.49
C PRO A 80 -9.76 -16.59 2.18
N LEU A 81 -9.13 -16.00 3.20
CA LEU A 81 -7.77 -15.46 3.07
C LEU A 81 -6.85 -16.54 2.48
N PRO A 82 -6.09 -16.21 1.43
CA PRO A 82 -5.33 -17.20 0.68
C PRO A 82 -4.27 -17.87 1.55
N PRO A 83 -3.92 -19.13 1.27
CA PRO A 83 -2.78 -19.77 1.91
C PRO A 83 -1.50 -19.00 1.57
N LEU A 84 -0.62 -18.86 2.56
CA LEU A 84 0.70 -18.25 2.42
C LEU A 84 1.77 -19.31 2.70
N THR A 85 2.96 -19.17 2.10
CA THR A 85 4.11 -20.05 2.40
C THR A 85 4.46 -20.01 3.89
N ALA A 86 4.40 -18.81 4.49
CA ALA A 86 4.44 -18.54 5.90
C ALA A 86 3.82 -17.16 6.14
N GLY A 87 3.38 -16.88 7.36
CA GLY A 87 2.72 -15.62 7.69
C GLY A 87 1.22 -15.73 7.85
N ALA A 88 0.59 -14.59 8.05
CA ALA A 88 -0.85 -14.37 7.98
C ALA A 88 -1.12 -13.11 7.16
N SER A 89 -2.29 -12.97 6.54
CA SER A 89 -2.59 -11.77 5.73
C SER A 89 -2.52 -10.49 6.59
N PRO A 90 -1.93 -9.40 6.07
CA PRO A 90 -1.83 -8.14 6.80
C PRO A 90 -3.20 -7.46 6.99
N THR A 91 -4.24 -7.89 6.27
CA THR A 91 -5.63 -7.45 6.51
C THR A 91 -6.08 -7.69 7.96
N LEU A 92 -5.49 -8.66 8.68
CA LEU A 92 -5.74 -8.86 10.11
C LEU A 92 -5.36 -7.64 10.95
N ILE A 93 -4.25 -6.97 10.62
CA ILE A 93 -3.78 -5.75 11.30
C ILE A 93 -4.75 -4.62 11.02
N SER A 94 -5.08 -4.39 9.75
CA SER A 94 -6.01 -3.32 9.35
C SER A 94 -7.40 -3.54 9.95
N ARG A 95 -7.90 -4.77 9.92
CA ARG A 95 -9.19 -5.14 10.52
C ARG A 95 -9.20 -4.94 12.03
N ALA A 96 -8.11 -5.25 12.73
CA ALA A 96 -8.01 -5.02 14.18
C ALA A 96 -8.23 -3.55 14.54
N VAL A 97 -7.64 -2.64 13.75
CA VAL A 97 -7.76 -1.20 13.95
C VAL A 97 -9.13 -0.68 13.53
N VAL A 98 -9.65 -1.14 12.38
CA VAL A 98 -11.00 -0.77 11.91
C VAL A 98 -12.06 -1.17 12.93
N GLU A 99 -11.98 -2.39 13.47
CA GLU A 99 -12.92 -2.89 14.49
C GLU A 99 -12.71 -2.21 15.85
N GLY A 100 -11.45 -2.04 16.28
CA GLY A 100 -11.14 -1.48 17.60
C GLY A 100 -11.51 -0.01 17.76
N PHE A 101 -11.38 0.78 16.69
CA PHE A 101 -11.65 2.22 16.73
C PHE A 101 -12.87 2.66 15.91
N HIS A 102 -13.62 1.72 15.33
CA HIS A 102 -14.74 2.00 14.44
C HIS A 102 -14.35 2.96 13.31
N VAL A 103 -13.17 2.73 12.70
CA VAL A 103 -12.65 3.57 11.62
C VAL A 103 -13.59 3.46 10.42
N PRO A 104 -14.12 4.57 9.88
CA PRO A 104 -14.90 4.54 8.64
C PRO A 104 -14.09 3.90 7.51
N LEU A 105 -14.62 2.80 6.96
CA LEU A 105 -13.96 2.02 5.91
C LEU A 105 -14.61 2.29 4.55
N HIS A 106 -13.77 2.58 3.56
CA HIS A 106 -14.14 2.73 2.16
C HIS A 106 -13.30 1.76 1.33
N LEU A 107 -13.95 0.81 0.69
CA LEU A 107 -13.30 -0.08 -0.28
C LEU A 107 -13.52 0.48 -1.68
N LEU A 108 -12.44 0.59 -2.46
CA LEU A 108 -12.49 1.16 -3.80
C LEU A 108 -11.89 0.17 -4.80
N ASN A 109 -12.61 -0.11 -5.88
CA ASN A 109 -12.15 -0.97 -6.96
C ASN A 109 -11.54 -0.09 -8.06
N ALA A 110 -10.21 -0.12 -8.19
CA ALA A 110 -9.50 0.55 -9.27
C ALA A 110 -9.37 -0.31 -10.54
N GLY A 111 -9.64 -1.61 -10.47
CA GLY A 111 -9.44 -2.50 -11.62
C GLY A 111 -9.16 -3.94 -11.21
N LEU A 112 -10.07 -4.54 -10.44
CA LEU A 112 -10.04 -5.97 -10.14
C LEU A 112 -10.46 -6.80 -11.35
N ARG A 113 -9.92 -8.01 -11.45
CA ARG A 113 -10.26 -8.97 -12.51
C ARG A 113 -11.67 -9.54 -12.36
N HIS A 114 -12.09 -9.74 -11.11
CA HIS A 114 -13.41 -10.23 -10.74
C HIS A 114 -14.14 -9.16 -9.93
N ALA A 115 -15.47 -9.21 -9.96
CA ALA A 115 -16.29 -8.28 -9.19
C ALA A 115 -16.03 -8.47 -7.68
N PRO A 116 -15.96 -7.38 -6.89
CA PRO A 116 -15.91 -7.46 -5.43
C PRO A 116 -17.12 -8.21 -4.86
N THR A 117 -16.93 -8.92 -3.74
CA THR A 117 -18.00 -9.60 -2.99
C THR A 117 -18.62 -8.75 -1.88
N VAL A 118 -18.01 -7.59 -1.62
CA VAL A 118 -18.44 -6.63 -0.61
C VAL A 118 -18.71 -5.27 -1.24
N PRO A 119 -19.47 -4.39 -0.59
CA PRO A 119 -19.71 -3.04 -1.10
C PRO A 119 -18.40 -2.30 -1.38
N CYS A 120 -18.15 -2.04 -2.66
CA CYS A 120 -16.99 -1.32 -3.15
C CYS A 120 -17.44 -0.17 -4.05
N ILE A 121 -16.74 0.95 -3.94
CA ILE A 121 -16.84 2.07 -4.87
C ILE A 121 -16.10 1.70 -6.14
N ASP A 122 -16.79 1.65 -7.28
CA ASP A 122 -16.14 1.42 -8.57
C ASP A 122 -15.52 2.73 -9.09
N LEU A 123 -14.21 2.70 -9.37
CA LEU A 123 -13.47 3.83 -9.97
C LEU A 123 -13.43 3.73 -11.50
N GLY A 124 -14.02 2.68 -12.08
CA GLY A 124 -14.16 2.50 -13.52
C GLY A 124 -12.88 2.11 -14.23
N GLY A 125 -11.88 1.55 -13.53
CA GLY A 125 -10.66 1.08 -14.17
C GLY A 125 -10.74 -0.36 -14.68
N THR A 126 -9.58 -0.90 -15.07
CA THR A 126 -9.46 -2.26 -15.61
C THR A 126 -8.24 -2.96 -15.00
N PRO A 127 -8.23 -4.30 -14.97
CA PRO A 127 -7.03 -5.08 -14.65
C PRO A 127 -5.83 -4.63 -15.49
N ALA A 128 -4.66 -4.46 -14.88
CA ALA A 128 -3.44 -4.19 -15.62
C ALA A 128 -2.89 -5.47 -16.26
N ARG A 129 -2.48 -5.35 -17.52
CA ARG A 129 -1.63 -6.34 -18.19
C ARG A 129 -0.27 -6.40 -17.50
N CYS A 130 0.48 -7.46 -17.75
CA CYS A 130 1.80 -7.62 -17.14
C CYS A 130 2.74 -6.46 -17.53
N VAL A 131 3.50 -5.94 -16.56
CA VAL A 131 4.53 -4.90 -16.77
C VAL A 131 5.47 -5.22 -17.94
N SER A 132 5.83 -6.49 -18.13
CA SER A 132 6.72 -6.90 -19.23
C SER A 132 6.14 -6.64 -20.63
N THR A 133 4.87 -6.27 -20.75
CA THR A 133 4.22 -5.89 -22.01
C THR A 133 4.55 -4.48 -22.48
N GLY A 134 5.03 -3.59 -21.59
CA GLY A 134 5.21 -2.17 -21.90
C GLY A 134 3.90 -1.42 -22.18
N ALA A 135 2.76 -2.05 -21.93
CA ALA A 135 1.43 -1.50 -22.11
C ALA A 135 0.51 -2.07 -21.02
N ALA A 136 0.78 -1.79 -19.75
CA ALA A 136 0.02 -2.30 -18.61
C ALA A 136 -1.45 -1.86 -18.62
N LEU A 137 -1.73 -0.61 -18.96
CA LEU A 137 -3.07 -0.01 -19.02
C LEU A 137 -3.20 0.84 -20.28
N ASP A 138 -4.44 1.04 -20.71
CA ASP A 138 -4.72 1.99 -21.79
C ASP A 138 -4.77 3.41 -21.20
N LEU A 139 -4.20 4.40 -21.90
CA LEU A 139 -4.15 5.79 -21.41
C LEU A 139 -5.53 6.37 -21.02
N PRO A 140 -6.63 6.11 -21.74
CA PRO A 140 -7.96 6.54 -21.31
C PRO A 140 -8.39 5.97 -19.95
N THR A 141 -7.96 4.75 -19.61
CA THR A 141 -8.21 4.15 -18.29
C THR A 141 -7.41 4.87 -17.21
N VAL A 142 -6.14 5.21 -17.49
CA VAL A 142 -5.29 5.99 -16.56
C VAL A 142 -5.91 7.35 -16.27
N LEU A 143 -6.36 8.07 -17.30
CA LEU A 143 -7.03 9.37 -17.15
C LEU A 143 -8.32 9.27 -16.34
N ARG A 144 -9.14 8.25 -16.62
CA ARG A 144 -10.38 8.01 -15.88
C ARG A 144 -10.11 7.73 -14.40
N LEU A 145 -9.12 6.90 -14.11
CA LEU A 145 -8.73 6.58 -12.73
C LEU A 145 -8.14 7.77 -11.99
N LEU A 146 -7.36 8.62 -12.66
CA LEU A 146 -6.89 9.88 -12.09
C LEU A 146 -8.07 10.78 -11.71
N GLN A 147 -9.02 10.97 -12.62
CA GLN A 147 -10.20 11.81 -12.37
C GLN A 147 -11.06 11.23 -11.23
N ALA A 148 -11.37 9.93 -11.28
CA ALA A 148 -12.13 9.27 -10.23
C ALA A 148 -11.41 9.35 -8.87
N GLY A 149 -10.07 9.24 -8.88
CA GLY A 149 -9.24 9.42 -7.70
C GLY A 149 -9.36 10.84 -7.13
N LEU A 150 -9.24 11.87 -7.97
CA LEU A 150 -9.41 13.27 -7.55
C LEU A 150 -10.80 13.50 -6.94
N ASP A 151 -11.85 13.00 -7.57
CA ASP A 151 -13.23 13.17 -7.13
C ASP A 151 -13.48 12.49 -5.77
N TRP A 152 -13.04 11.24 -5.62
CA TRP A 152 -13.22 10.49 -4.36
C TRP A 152 -12.30 10.98 -3.25
N GLY A 153 -11.08 11.40 -3.54
CA GLY A 153 -10.19 12.03 -2.56
C GLY A 153 -10.80 13.29 -1.97
N ALA A 154 -11.32 14.19 -2.81
CA ALA A 154 -12.01 15.39 -2.37
C ALA A 154 -13.27 15.06 -1.57
N ARG A 155 -14.11 14.14 -2.07
CA ARG A 155 -15.37 13.75 -1.43
C ARG A 155 -15.15 13.17 -0.03
N LEU A 156 -14.21 12.23 0.11
CA LEU A 156 -13.91 11.61 1.40
C LEU A 156 -13.34 12.64 2.38
N ALA A 157 -12.41 13.49 1.95
CA ALA A 157 -11.84 14.52 2.81
C ALA A 157 -12.88 15.55 3.29
N GLN A 158 -13.83 15.93 2.43
CA GLN A 158 -14.92 16.85 2.78
C GLN A 158 -15.97 16.22 3.69
N ALA A 159 -16.22 14.90 3.57
CA ALA A 159 -17.20 14.20 4.38
C ALA A 159 -16.79 14.09 5.86
N GLN A 160 -15.49 14.11 6.15
CA GLN A 160 -14.93 14.01 7.50
C GLN A 160 -13.74 14.99 7.68
N PRO A 161 -13.98 16.31 7.72
CA PRO A 161 -12.90 17.30 7.74
C PRO A 161 -12.03 17.24 9.00
N ASP A 162 -12.56 16.70 10.10
CA ASP A 162 -11.85 16.51 11.37
C ASP A 162 -11.03 15.20 11.43
N ALA A 163 -11.03 14.42 10.34
CA ALA A 163 -10.27 13.19 10.22
C ALA A 163 -9.24 13.30 9.10
N TYR A 164 -8.07 12.69 9.31
CA TYR A 164 -7.12 12.48 8.21
C TYR A 164 -7.48 11.21 7.43
N LEU A 165 -7.09 11.16 6.15
CA LEU A 165 -7.39 10.05 5.25
C LEU A 165 -6.20 9.09 5.18
N LEU A 166 -6.39 7.85 5.60
CA LEU A 166 -5.48 6.74 5.30
C LEU A 166 -5.86 6.17 3.96
N ILE A 167 -4.89 6.04 3.05
CA ILE A 167 -5.11 5.41 1.74
C ILE A 167 -4.18 4.20 1.62
N GLY A 168 -4.73 3.01 1.75
CA GLY A 168 -4.02 1.74 1.61
C GLY A 168 -4.31 1.07 0.28
N GLU A 169 -3.62 -0.04 0.03
CA GLU A 169 -3.74 -0.81 -1.21
C GLU A 169 -3.79 -2.32 -0.97
N CYS A 170 -4.43 -3.04 -1.90
CA CYS A 170 -4.15 -4.46 -2.11
C CYS A 170 -4.00 -4.77 -3.60
N VAL A 171 -2.75 -4.92 -4.05
CA VAL A 171 -2.36 -5.31 -5.40
C VAL A 171 -1.25 -6.36 -5.35
N VAL A 172 -1.57 -7.61 -5.67
CA VAL A 172 -0.53 -8.65 -5.76
C VAL A 172 0.36 -8.39 -6.97
N GLY A 173 1.68 -8.32 -6.74
CA GLY A 173 2.65 -7.87 -7.74
C GLY A 173 2.95 -6.36 -7.68
N GLY A 174 2.30 -5.63 -6.76
CA GLY A 174 2.44 -4.18 -6.57
C GLY A 174 3.87 -3.69 -6.33
N THR A 175 4.73 -4.51 -5.71
CA THR A 175 6.16 -4.13 -5.53
C THR A 175 6.94 -4.13 -6.84
N THR A 176 6.53 -4.94 -7.83
CA THR A 176 7.14 -4.95 -9.17
C THR A 176 6.64 -3.77 -10.00
N THR A 177 5.34 -3.45 -9.94
CA THR A 177 4.77 -2.27 -10.61
C THR A 177 5.27 -0.98 -9.96
N ALA A 178 5.58 -0.99 -8.65
CA ALA A 178 6.24 0.13 -7.98
C ALA A 178 7.68 0.33 -8.48
N LEU A 179 8.45 -0.75 -8.66
CA LEU A 179 9.79 -0.69 -9.24
C LEU A 179 9.76 -0.12 -10.66
N SER A 180 8.84 -0.58 -11.51
CA SER A 180 8.73 -0.06 -12.87
C SER A 180 8.27 1.38 -12.93
N LEU A 181 7.29 1.78 -12.12
CA LEU A 181 6.84 3.16 -12.05
C LEU A 181 7.97 4.09 -11.60
N LEU A 182 8.66 3.76 -10.51
CA LEU A 182 9.81 4.55 -10.03
C LEU A 182 10.90 4.66 -11.09
N THR A 183 11.29 3.53 -11.70
CA THR A 183 12.33 3.50 -12.74
C THR A 183 11.91 4.29 -13.98
N GLY A 184 10.66 4.14 -14.43
CA GLY A 184 10.11 4.86 -15.57
C GLY A 184 9.96 6.37 -15.32
N LEU A 185 9.77 6.78 -14.07
CA LEU A 185 9.80 8.19 -13.64
C LEU A 185 11.23 8.73 -13.42
N GLY A 186 12.27 7.92 -13.66
CA GLY A 186 13.67 8.32 -13.58
C GLY A 186 14.34 8.13 -12.20
N TRP A 187 13.71 7.42 -11.25
CA TRP A 187 14.28 7.16 -9.94
C TRP A 187 15.14 5.88 -9.93
N ALA A 188 16.29 5.94 -9.28
CA ALA A 188 17.18 4.79 -9.08
C ALA A 188 16.62 3.82 -8.02
N ALA A 189 15.64 2.99 -8.40
CA ALA A 189 14.90 2.10 -7.51
C ALA A 189 15.31 0.62 -7.59
N ALA A 190 16.18 0.25 -8.55
CA ALA A 190 16.70 -1.12 -8.67
C ALA A 190 17.39 -1.55 -7.36
N GLY A 191 17.03 -2.72 -6.84
CA GLY A 191 17.55 -3.23 -5.57
C GLY A 191 16.94 -2.60 -4.31
N LYS A 192 16.09 -1.57 -4.43
CA LYS A 192 15.54 -0.84 -3.27
C LYS A 192 14.13 -1.25 -2.88
N VAL A 193 13.34 -1.77 -3.83
CA VAL A 193 11.93 -2.13 -3.56
C VAL A 193 11.81 -3.34 -2.63
N ASN A 194 10.74 -3.39 -1.85
CA ASN A 194 10.52 -4.46 -0.88
C ASN A 194 9.82 -5.67 -1.52
N SER A 195 9.57 -6.72 -0.74
CA SER A 195 8.88 -7.93 -1.20
C SER A 195 8.15 -8.63 -0.06
N SER A 196 7.08 -9.35 -0.39
CA SER A 196 6.42 -10.27 0.54
C SER A 196 7.27 -11.50 0.88
N HIS A 197 8.34 -11.74 0.12
CA HIS A 197 9.32 -12.80 0.39
C HIS A 197 10.30 -12.38 1.49
N PRO A 198 10.84 -13.33 2.27
CA PRO A 198 11.86 -13.04 3.29
C PRO A 198 13.13 -12.43 2.68
N ALA A 199 13.52 -12.91 1.50
CA ALA A 199 14.55 -12.27 0.68
C ALA A 199 13.93 -11.74 -0.62
N CYS A 200 14.21 -10.47 -0.94
CA CYS A 200 13.69 -9.86 -2.15
C CYS A 200 14.21 -10.52 -3.44
N ASN A 201 13.29 -10.89 -4.32
CA ASN A 201 13.51 -11.46 -5.66
C ASN A 201 13.89 -10.39 -6.70
N HIS A 202 14.88 -9.55 -6.38
CA HIS A 202 15.25 -8.36 -7.17
C HIS A 202 15.57 -8.65 -8.63
N ALA A 203 16.37 -9.69 -8.90
CA ALA A 203 16.75 -10.04 -10.28
C ALA A 203 15.53 -10.38 -11.15
N GLN A 204 14.56 -11.10 -10.59
CA GLN A 204 13.32 -11.44 -11.30
C GLN A 204 12.51 -10.18 -11.62
N LYS A 205 12.30 -9.31 -10.61
CA LYS A 205 11.58 -8.04 -10.80
C LYS A 205 12.27 -7.17 -11.84
N TRP A 206 13.59 -7.03 -11.74
CA TRP A 206 14.37 -6.22 -12.67
C TRP A 206 14.27 -6.69 -14.12
N ASN A 207 14.31 -8.00 -14.36
CA ASN A 207 14.17 -8.53 -15.71
C ASN A 207 12.80 -8.21 -16.33
N ILE A 208 11.73 -8.31 -15.53
CA ILE A 208 10.36 -7.99 -15.97
C ILE A 208 10.21 -6.49 -16.24
N VAL A 209 10.70 -5.65 -15.32
CA VAL A 209 10.62 -4.19 -15.41
C VAL A 209 11.42 -3.67 -16.60
N SER A 210 12.68 -4.11 -16.73
CA SER A 210 13.55 -3.72 -17.85
C SER A 210 12.92 -4.09 -19.19
N ALA A 211 12.36 -5.29 -19.32
CA ALA A 211 11.69 -5.71 -20.55
C ALA A 211 10.47 -4.83 -20.89
N GLY A 212 9.67 -4.46 -19.88
CA GLY A 212 8.52 -3.58 -20.05
C GLY A 212 8.89 -2.17 -20.51
N LEU A 213 9.86 -1.55 -19.82
CA LEU A 213 10.35 -0.21 -20.15
C LEU A 213 10.99 -0.17 -21.54
N SER A 214 11.87 -1.12 -21.86
CA SER A 214 12.48 -1.20 -23.20
C SER A 214 11.44 -1.34 -24.29
N ARG A 215 10.43 -2.20 -24.11
CA ARG A 215 9.37 -2.37 -25.10
C ARG A 215 8.53 -1.10 -25.28
N ALA A 216 8.21 -0.39 -24.21
CA ALA A 216 7.48 0.87 -24.29
C ALA A 216 8.27 1.95 -25.05
N LEU A 217 9.60 2.00 -24.86
CA LEU A 217 10.50 2.86 -25.64
C LEU A 217 10.54 2.45 -27.13
N GLU A 218 10.69 1.16 -27.42
CA GLU A 218 10.70 0.61 -28.79
C GLU A 218 9.38 0.88 -29.53
N GLN A 219 8.25 0.84 -28.82
CA GLN A 219 6.91 1.14 -29.35
C GLN A 219 6.63 2.64 -29.47
N GLY A 220 7.49 3.50 -28.90
CA GLY A 220 7.28 4.94 -28.85
C GLY A 220 6.13 5.37 -27.93
N THR A 221 5.66 4.51 -27.04
CA THR A 221 4.64 4.85 -26.02
C THR A 221 5.24 5.57 -24.82
N LEU A 222 6.55 5.45 -24.62
CA LEU A 222 7.32 6.26 -23.66
C LEU A 222 8.42 7.05 -24.36
N ALA A 223 8.60 8.29 -23.91
CA ALA A 223 9.76 9.10 -24.25
C ALA A 223 10.98 8.68 -23.42
N PRO A 224 12.20 8.72 -23.98
CA PRO A 224 13.42 8.36 -23.24
C PRO A 224 13.79 9.38 -22.17
N ASP A 225 13.55 10.67 -22.45
CA ASP A 225 13.91 11.78 -21.56
C ASP A 225 12.64 12.47 -21.05
N ASN A 226 12.52 12.56 -19.72
CA ASN A 226 11.40 13.21 -19.03
C ASN A 226 10.01 12.72 -19.53
N PRO A 227 9.70 11.41 -19.42
CA PRO A 227 8.42 10.88 -19.88
C PRO A 227 7.24 11.47 -19.10
N ASP A 228 6.10 11.62 -19.78
CA ASP A 228 4.84 11.99 -19.13
C ASP A 228 4.48 10.92 -18.07
N PRO A 229 4.27 11.29 -16.79
CA PRO A 229 3.91 10.34 -15.74
C PRO A 229 2.66 9.50 -16.07
N LEU A 230 1.70 10.03 -16.82
CA LEU A 230 0.50 9.28 -17.24
C LEU A 230 0.86 8.18 -18.25
N ALA A 231 1.79 8.48 -19.16
CA ALA A 231 2.30 7.49 -20.10
C ALA A 231 3.11 6.40 -19.37
N VAL A 232 3.90 6.76 -18.34
CA VAL A 232 4.62 5.77 -17.51
C VAL A 232 3.66 4.82 -16.80
N VAL A 233 2.59 5.33 -16.19
CA VAL A 233 1.56 4.47 -15.59
C VAL A 233 0.90 3.58 -16.65
N ALA A 234 0.54 4.13 -17.81
CA ALA A 234 -0.06 3.36 -18.89
C ALA A 234 0.86 2.23 -19.37
N ALA A 235 2.16 2.50 -19.49
CA ALA A 235 3.12 1.52 -19.96
C ALA A 235 3.41 0.42 -18.92
N VAL A 236 3.64 0.79 -17.66
CA VAL A 236 4.27 -0.11 -16.68
C VAL A 236 3.74 0.03 -15.25
N GLY A 237 2.63 0.73 -15.03
CA GLY A 237 2.00 0.87 -13.72
C GLY A 237 0.96 -0.20 -13.41
N ASP A 238 0.13 0.08 -12.41
CA ASP A 238 -1.09 -0.64 -12.07
C ASP A 238 -2.23 0.37 -11.79
N PRO A 239 -3.51 -0.07 -11.82
CA PRO A 239 -4.64 0.86 -11.68
C PRO A 239 -4.70 1.56 -10.31
N MET A 240 -4.17 0.94 -9.25
CA MET A 240 -4.22 1.52 -7.91
C MET A 240 -3.33 2.75 -7.82
N GLN A 241 -2.13 2.71 -8.42
CA GLN A 241 -1.14 3.79 -8.31
C GLN A 241 -1.68 5.17 -8.71
N ILE A 242 -2.33 5.26 -9.89
CA ILE A 242 -2.86 6.55 -10.38
C ILE A 242 -4.14 6.98 -9.65
N ALA A 243 -5.00 6.03 -9.27
CA ALA A 243 -6.18 6.32 -8.46
C ALA A 243 -5.78 6.89 -7.09
N VAL A 244 -4.83 6.24 -6.39
CA VAL A 244 -4.34 6.70 -5.09
C VAL A 244 -3.62 8.04 -5.22
N ALA A 245 -2.82 8.26 -6.27
CA ALA A 245 -2.19 9.56 -6.51
C ALA A 245 -3.24 10.68 -6.64
N GLY A 246 -4.30 10.47 -7.44
CA GLY A 246 -5.42 11.41 -7.55
C GLY A 246 -6.12 11.65 -6.20
N MET A 247 -6.42 10.58 -5.47
CA MET A 247 -7.06 10.68 -4.16
C MET A 247 -6.22 11.48 -3.16
N ALA A 248 -4.92 11.20 -3.06
CA ALA A 248 -4.02 11.86 -2.15
C ALA A 248 -3.81 13.35 -2.51
N ILE A 249 -3.66 13.67 -3.80
CA ILE A 249 -3.56 15.05 -4.28
C ILE A 249 -4.80 15.85 -3.86
N ALA A 250 -6.00 15.33 -4.14
CA ALA A 250 -7.23 16.03 -3.82
C ALA A 250 -7.48 16.14 -2.31
N ALA A 251 -7.30 15.03 -1.57
CA ALA A 251 -7.54 14.99 -0.13
C ALA A 251 -6.57 15.89 0.65
N SER A 252 -5.29 15.93 0.26
CA SER A 252 -4.27 16.74 0.95
C SER A 252 -4.58 18.24 0.92
N ARG A 253 -5.30 18.73 -0.10
CA ARG A 253 -5.77 20.12 -0.17
C ARG A 253 -6.75 20.47 0.97
N VAL A 254 -7.38 19.46 1.59
CA VAL A 254 -8.38 19.62 2.65
C VAL A 254 -7.88 19.15 4.02
N THR A 255 -7.29 17.95 4.11
CA THR A 255 -6.89 17.30 5.38
C THR A 255 -5.52 16.62 5.26
N GLY A 256 -5.04 15.96 6.34
CA GLY A 256 -3.86 15.11 6.28
C GLY A 256 -4.10 13.84 5.49
N VAL A 257 -3.06 13.36 4.80
CA VAL A 257 -3.08 12.07 4.08
C VAL A 257 -1.94 11.20 4.57
N LEU A 258 -2.27 9.95 4.90
CA LEU A 258 -1.30 8.90 5.14
C LEU A 258 -1.41 7.85 4.03
N LEU A 259 -0.43 7.85 3.12
CA LEU A 259 -0.27 6.79 2.12
C LEU A 259 0.18 5.51 2.84
N ALA A 260 -0.75 4.60 3.10
CA ALA A 260 -0.59 3.46 3.99
C ALA A 260 -0.06 2.24 3.22
N GLY A 261 1.26 2.11 3.15
CA GLY A 261 1.95 1.01 2.47
C GLY A 261 3.44 1.26 2.36
N GLY A 262 4.14 0.27 1.82
CA GLY A 262 5.59 0.29 1.68
C GLY A 262 6.08 1.01 0.42
N THR A 263 6.97 0.34 -0.31
CA THR A 263 7.57 0.87 -1.55
C THR A 263 6.54 1.24 -2.63
N GLN A 264 5.36 0.61 -2.63
CA GLN A 264 4.24 0.98 -3.48
C GLN A 264 3.79 2.43 -3.24
N MET A 265 3.67 2.84 -1.97
CA MET A 265 3.24 4.19 -1.62
C MET A 265 4.34 5.24 -1.82
N LEU A 266 5.61 4.84 -1.76
CA LEU A 266 6.72 5.69 -2.23
C LEU A 266 6.66 5.91 -3.76
N ALA A 267 6.28 4.89 -4.53
CA ALA A 267 6.06 5.04 -5.98
C ALA A 267 4.87 5.97 -6.27
N VAL A 268 3.79 5.90 -5.50
CA VAL A 268 2.67 6.85 -5.57
C VAL A 268 3.12 8.27 -5.20
N TYR A 269 3.90 8.43 -4.13
CA TYR A 269 4.45 9.74 -3.74
C TYR A 269 5.32 10.34 -4.86
N ALA A 270 6.17 9.53 -5.49
CA ALA A 270 6.96 9.93 -6.66
C ALA A 270 6.06 10.33 -7.84
N LEU A 271 5.01 9.57 -8.12
CA LEU A 271 4.02 9.87 -9.16
C LEU A 271 3.31 11.19 -8.89
N MET A 272 2.90 11.49 -7.65
CA MET A 272 2.29 12.77 -7.29
C MET A 272 3.25 13.94 -7.55
N ARG A 273 4.55 13.79 -7.25
CA ARG A 273 5.57 14.81 -7.58
C ARG A 273 5.70 15.01 -9.08
N SER A 274 5.75 13.92 -9.86
CA SER A 274 5.84 14.02 -11.31
C SER A 274 4.59 14.62 -11.93
N LEU A 275 3.39 14.29 -11.44
CA LEU A 275 2.12 14.88 -11.88
C LEU A 275 2.05 16.38 -11.56
N GLN A 276 2.55 16.82 -10.40
CA GLN A 276 2.67 18.25 -10.09
C GLN A 276 3.58 18.94 -11.10
N HIS A 277 4.77 18.39 -11.36
CA HIS A 277 5.74 18.99 -12.27
C HIS A 277 5.28 19.03 -13.73
N HIS A 278 4.65 17.96 -14.23
CA HIS A 278 4.24 17.83 -15.64
C HIS A 278 2.88 18.43 -15.94
N HIS A 279 1.91 18.27 -15.02
CA HIS A 279 0.50 18.60 -15.26
C HIS A 279 -0.03 19.71 -14.35
N GLY A 280 0.82 20.31 -13.50
CA GLY A 280 0.40 21.40 -12.59
C GLY A 280 -0.59 20.96 -11.53
N LEU A 281 -0.65 19.66 -11.20
CA LEU A 281 -1.52 19.14 -10.15
C LEU A 281 -0.92 19.39 -8.77
N ASP A 282 -1.06 20.62 -8.28
CA ASP A 282 -0.51 21.03 -6.99
C ASP A 282 -1.13 20.31 -5.80
N TRP A 283 -0.30 20.00 -4.80
CA TRP A 283 -0.73 19.42 -3.53
C TRP A 283 0.19 19.90 -2.39
N PRO A 284 -0.35 20.17 -1.18
CA PRO A 284 0.44 20.60 -0.03
C PRO A 284 1.25 19.43 0.54
N ALA A 285 2.53 19.37 0.17
CA ALA A 285 3.38 18.24 0.49
C ALA A 285 3.49 17.97 2.00
N GLU A 286 3.49 19.02 2.82
CA GLU A 286 3.55 18.95 4.27
C GLU A 286 2.40 18.19 4.93
N ARG A 287 1.27 17.99 4.22
CA ARG A 287 0.10 17.25 4.72
C ARG A 287 0.13 15.77 4.36
N VAL A 288 1.08 15.33 3.55
CA VAL A 288 1.18 13.94 3.10
C VAL A 288 2.35 13.25 3.77
N ALA A 289 2.10 12.05 4.29
CA ALA A 289 3.14 11.14 4.74
C ALA A 289 2.95 9.73 4.18
N VAL A 290 4.01 8.94 4.15
CA VAL A 290 3.96 7.51 3.83
C VAL A 290 4.06 6.73 5.14
N GLY A 291 3.09 5.86 5.42
CA GLY A 291 3.03 5.06 6.64
C GLY A 291 3.19 3.58 6.35
N THR A 292 4.18 2.93 6.94
CA THR A 292 4.46 1.50 6.74
C THR A 292 4.82 0.78 8.04
N THR A 293 5.21 -0.49 7.96
CA THR A 293 5.69 -1.30 9.08
C THR A 293 7.21 -1.24 9.24
N ARG A 294 7.71 -1.49 10.47
CA ARG A 294 9.15 -1.71 10.69
C ARG A 294 9.72 -2.82 9.79
N TRP A 295 8.93 -3.85 9.51
CA TRP A 295 9.36 -4.97 8.66
C TRP A 295 9.66 -4.55 7.23
N VAL A 296 9.08 -3.46 6.72
CA VAL A 296 9.41 -2.89 5.40
C VAL A 296 10.50 -1.83 5.50
N ALA A 297 10.43 -0.94 6.50
CA ALA A 297 11.39 0.15 6.64
C ALA A 297 12.81 -0.33 6.99
N GLU A 298 12.91 -1.44 7.73
CA GLU A 298 14.16 -2.01 8.24
C GLU A 298 14.55 -3.32 7.53
N ASP A 299 13.87 -3.71 6.44
CA ASP A 299 14.21 -4.91 5.67
C ASP A 299 15.62 -4.77 5.04
N PRO A 300 16.60 -5.60 5.43
CA PRO A 300 17.95 -5.51 4.88
C PRO A 300 18.06 -5.99 3.42
N THR A 301 17.01 -6.60 2.88
CA THR A 301 16.98 -7.09 1.50
C THR A 301 16.39 -6.08 0.51
N GLY A 302 15.88 -4.95 1.01
CA GLY A 302 15.52 -3.77 0.22
C GLY A 302 16.19 -2.52 0.79
N ASP A 303 15.76 -1.34 0.34
CA ASP A 303 16.25 -0.05 0.85
C ASP A 303 15.11 0.98 0.82
N THR A 304 14.02 0.67 1.51
CA THR A 304 12.85 1.55 1.61
C THR A 304 13.22 2.92 2.20
N ALA A 305 14.09 2.93 3.21
CA ALA A 305 14.54 4.15 3.87
C ALA A 305 15.41 5.02 2.94
N GLY A 306 16.34 4.43 2.19
CA GLY A 306 17.13 5.14 1.18
C GLY A 306 16.27 5.65 0.03
N LEU A 307 15.29 4.86 -0.44
CA LEU A 307 14.32 5.31 -1.44
C LEU A 307 13.49 6.51 -0.94
N ALA A 308 13.05 6.50 0.33
CA ALA A 308 12.37 7.64 0.93
C ALA A 308 13.28 8.88 1.04
N ALA A 309 14.57 8.70 1.33
CA ALA A 309 15.55 9.78 1.35
C ALA A 309 15.77 10.39 -0.04
N ASP A 310 15.93 9.58 -1.09
CA ASP A 310 16.04 10.03 -2.47
C ASP A 310 14.82 10.87 -2.89
N LEU A 311 13.62 10.41 -2.50
CA LEU A 311 12.36 11.09 -2.78
C LEU A 311 12.10 12.30 -1.87
N ASN A 312 12.93 12.52 -0.84
CA ASN A 312 12.65 13.44 0.27
C ASN A 312 11.23 13.27 0.84
N ALA A 313 10.77 12.02 0.91
CA ALA A 313 9.44 11.65 1.41
C ALA A 313 9.51 11.43 2.95
N PRO A 314 8.54 11.93 3.72
CA PRO A 314 8.41 11.56 5.13
C PRO A 314 7.86 10.14 5.25
N LEU A 315 8.73 9.18 5.55
CA LEU A 315 8.37 7.79 5.78
C LEU A 315 8.26 7.52 7.28
N LEU A 316 7.09 7.03 7.69
CA LEU A 316 6.75 6.69 9.07
C LEU A 316 6.65 5.18 9.18
N ALA A 317 7.38 4.56 10.11
CA ALA A 317 7.32 3.12 10.36
C ALA A 317 6.71 2.83 11.73
N THR A 318 5.64 2.03 11.77
CA THR A 318 5.11 1.54 13.05
C THR A 318 6.13 0.65 13.78
N PRO A 319 6.26 0.77 15.11
CA PRO A 319 7.10 -0.11 15.91
C PRO A 319 6.45 -1.48 16.19
N LEU A 320 5.31 -1.79 15.54
CA LEU A 320 4.58 -3.05 15.67
C LEU A 320 5.50 -4.26 15.58
N SER A 321 5.43 -5.13 16.58
CA SER A 321 6.16 -6.39 16.64
C SER A 321 5.25 -7.54 17.09
N PHE A 322 5.38 -8.66 16.39
CA PHE A 322 4.76 -9.93 16.65
C PHE A 322 5.71 -10.94 17.31
N ALA A 323 6.91 -10.53 17.73
CA ALA A 323 7.89 -11.42 18.37
C ALA A 323 7.32 -12.16 19.60
N ALA A 324 6.45 -11.50 20.37
CA ALA A 324 5.79 -12.06 21.55
C ALA A 324 4.49 -12.81 21.24
N SER A 325 4.08 -12.92 19.97
CA SER A 325 2.84 -13.61 19.62
C SER A 325 2.92 -15.10 19.94
N ARG A 326 1.78 -15.69 20.36
CA ARG A 326 1.67 -17.14 20.52
C ARG A 326 1.54 -17.89 19.19
N TYR A 327 1.11 -17.23 18.12
CA TYR A 327 0.91 -17.85 16.80
C TYR A 327 2.16 -17.79 15.93
N ALA A 328 2.59 -18.94 15.41
CA ALA A 328 3.75 -19.03 14.54
C ALA A 328 3.58 -18.21 13.24
N SER A 329 2.36 -18.17 12.71
CA SER A 329 2.01 -17.39 11.52
C SER A 329 2.22 -15.87 11.73
N LEU A 330 2.00 -15.34 12.93
CA LEU A 330 2.29 -13.93 13.23
C LEU A 330 3.79 -13.72 13.46
N ARG A 331 4.45 -14.60 14.21
CA ARG A 331 5.91 -14.51 14.42
C ARG A 331 6.72 -14.57 13.11
N ALA A 332 6.17 -15.16 12.05
CA ALA A 332 6.81 -15.18 10.73
C ALA A 332 7.06 -13.78 10.13
N TYR A 333 6.32 -12.74 10.53
CA TYR A 333 6.60 -11.37 10.11
C TYR A 333 8.01 -10.91 10.53
N GLU A 334 8.47 -11.34 11.71
CA GLU A 334 9.81 -11.04 12.23
C GLU A 334 10.93 -11.73 11.44
N GLN A 335 10.58 -12.67 10.56
CA GLN A 335 11.50 -13.39 9.69
C GLN A 335 11.45 -12.86 8.24
N GLY A 336 10.77 -11.72 8.02
CA GLY A 336 10.67 -11.07 6.71
C GLY A 336 9.54 -11.61 5.82
N TYR A 337 8.63 -12.44 6.32
CA TYR A 337 7.45 -12.84 5.55
C TYR A 337 6.37 -11.76 5.58
N VAL A 338 5.69 -11.58 4.46
CA VAL A 338 4.51 -10.69 4.29
C VAL A 338 4.85 -9.21 4.43
N LYS A 339 5.25 -8.77 5.63
CA LYS A 339 5.68 -7.42 6.05
C LYS A 339 4.61 -6.33 6.01
N GLU A 340 3.83 -6.24 4.94
CA GLU A 340 2.90 -5.13 4.69
C GLU A 340 1.79 -5.53 3.72
N GLY A 341 0.73 -4.74 3.68
CA GLY A 341 -0.35 -4.81 2.70
C GLY A 341 -1.67 -4.36 3.32
N VAL A 342 -2.65 -4.02 2.49
CA VAL A 342 -4.01 -3.68 2.94
C VAL A 342 -3.99 -2.51 3.94
N GLY A 343 -3.01 -1.60 3.83
CA GLY A 343 -2.84 -0.46 4.73
C GLY A 343 -2.43 -0.80 6.17
N ALA A 344 -1.90 -2.00 6.44
CA ALA A 344 -1.60 -2.48 7.79
C ALA A 344 -0.66 -1.56 8.57
N GLY A 345 0.44 -1.11 7.96
CA GLY A 345 1.38 -0.18 8.60
C GLY A 345 0.74 1.15 8.97
N GLY A 346 -0.03 1.75 8.05
CA GLY A 346 -0.76 2.99 8.31
C GLY A 346 -1.84 2.84 9.38
N CYS A 347 -2.60 1.74 9.35
CA CYS A 347 -3.58 1.43 10.39
C CYS A 347 -2.90 1.26 11.76
N ALA A 348 -1.77 0.56 11.82
CA ALA A 348 -1.01 0.42 13.05
C ALA A 348 -0.50 1.77 13.56
N ILE A 349 -0.04 2.67 12.69
CA ILE A 349 0.31 4.06 13.08
C ILE A 349 -0.91 4.77 13.65
N ALA A 350 -2.07 4.68 13.00
CA ALA A 350 -3.30 5.30 13.49
C ALA A 350 -3.68 4.80 14.90
N ALA A 351 -3.58 3.49 15.14
CA ALA A 351 -3.82 2.91 16.45
C ALA A 351 -2.88 3.49 17.52
N HIS A 352 -1.59 3.63 17.19
CA HIS A 352 -0.61 4.25 18.10
C HIS A 352 -0.93 5.72 18.38
N LEU A 353 -1.33 6.49 17.37
CA LEU A 353 -1.75 7.89 17.55
C LEU A 353 -2.99 8.03 18.43
N LEU A 354 -3.85 7.00 18.48
CA LEU A 354 -5.02 6.91 19.34
C LEU A 354 -4.74 6.24 20.71
N GLY A 355 -3.48 5.91 21.00
CA GLY A 355 -3.02 5.43 22.31
C GLY A 355 -2.94 3.92 22.48
N TRP A 356 -3.12 3.10 21.44
CA TRP A 356 -2.76 1.69 21.50
C TRP A 356 -1.25 1.50 21.50
N HIS A 357 -0.78 0.62 22.37
CA HIS A 357 0.59 0.13 22.37
C HIS A 357 0.68 -1.17 21.56
N ASN A 358 1.91 -1.65 21.35
CA ASN A 358 2.14 -2.90 20.63
C ASN A 358 1.34 -4.08 21.21
N ALA A 359 1.22 -4.18 22.53
CA ALA A 359 0.49 -5.25 23.19
C ALA A 359 -1.01 -5.23 22.88
N ASP A 360 -1.62 -4.04 22.80
CA ASP A 360 -3.04 -3.86 22.50
C ASP A 360 -3.33 -4.32 21.06
N LEU A 361 -2.54 -3.82 20.10
CA LEU A 361 -2.70 -4.17 18.69
C LEU A 361 -2.41 -5.66 18.44
N LEU A 362 -1.36 -6.21 19.05
CA LEU A 362 -1.06 -7.64 18.96
C LEU A 362 -2.23 -8.48 19.50
N SER A 363 -2.77 -8.14 20.68
CA SER A 363 -3.90 -8.85 21.28
C SER A 363 -5.14 -8.82 20.37
N ALA A 364 -5.44 -7.67 19.76
CA ALA A 364 -6.55 -7.53 18.82
C ALA A 364 -6.36 -8.39 17.56
N VAL A 365 -5.15 -8.41 16.98
CA VAL A 365 -4.80 -9.26 15.83
C VAL A 365 -4.89 -10.74 16.18
N GLU A 366 -4.37 -11.15 17.34
CA GLU A 366 -4.47 -12.53 17.84
C GLU A 366 -5.91 -12.99 18.03
N SER A 367 -6.77 -12.10 18.54
CA SER A 367 -8.20 -12.37 18.70
C SER A 367 -8.89 -12.61 17.35
N LEU A 368 -8.59 -11.80 16.33
CA LEU A 368 -9.11 -12.00 14.98
C LEU A 368 -8.64 -13.32 14.38
N LEU A 369 -7.34 -13.62 14.50
CA LEU A 369 -6.77 -14.86 13.98
C LEU A 369 -7.38 -16.10 14.65
N HIS A 370 -7.62 -16.03 15.96
CA HIS A 370 -8.30 -17.07 16.72
C HIS A 370 -9.74 -17.28 16.25
N ARG A 371 -10.53 -16.20 16.14
CA ARG A 371 -11.91 -16.24 15.66
C ARG A 371 -12.04 -16.73 14.22
N ALA A 372 -11.03 -16.51 13.38
CA ALA A 372 -11.00 -16.99 12.00
C ALA A 372 -10.72 -18.50 11.87
N GLY A 373 -10.53 -19.23 12.98
CA GLY A 373 -10.28 -20.68 12.95
C GLY A 373 -8.92 -21.08 12.36
N LYS A 374 -8.02 -20.12 12.12
CA LYS A 374 -6.66 -20.34 11.59
C LYS A 374 -5.59 -20.36 12.69
N ALA A 375 -6.01 -20.63 13.93
CA ALA A 375 -5.17 -20.76 15.10
C ALA A 375 -4.56 -22.18 15.15
N THR A 376 -3.43 -22.38 14.48
CA THR A 376 -2.54 -23.53 14.73
C THR A 376 -1.15 -23.03 15.02
#